data_AF-Q01R66-F1
#
_entry.id   AF-Q01R66-F1
#
_cell.length_a   1.000
_cell.length_b   1.000
_cell.length_c   1.000
_cell.angle_alpha   90.00
_cell.angle_beta   90.00
_cell.angle_gamma   90.00
#
_symmetry.space_group_name_H-M   'P 1'
#
loop_
_entity.id
_entity.type
_entity.pdbx_description
1 polymer ?
#
loop_
_entity_poly.entity_id
_entity_poly.type
_entity_poly.pdbx_seq_one_letter_code
_entity_poly.pdbx_strand_id
1 'polypeptide(L)'
;MLRIDLGCGMNKQAGFIGVDRYPLTGVDVVADMNQTLPFRDDSVDLLLASHSLEHVETLLTTMRDVYRICKHGTQLCIVAPYSEQKLNWANPYHKCAFNEHTPRFWTDYPNTPVDPREYHHPHAFQWGLSKTDNSKPGIDIRIVRMECFYFPRYAGLPHSEQRRLRHERTDVCDQIMYHLIVWKGDPAGRGRPFDDYVAEFQPYEPEYITQRRNRGPEMSFQDRALEREDARERQYLAAEAQISEGLRQELKGAKDEGTQLRAHSVSLIGEITRLHEHCALQTAALGRLTTELQDTAAHNRTLRDEAVKIERDLEFARAELRRESGAAIELLEQVSSLKRQNHDLKANLESNEVLRAKLGLTRAELETTATLLGLLRQKEEALSGETASARSEAAVAAREAERWKALWSAAKKSLSALTVEPRISEFTQVARVGGFIIGRDRQIQGLPDGFGPLREYCDRHFSAARACIVLGGNLAEVPYREYVIPFSLDRLSAVSFAIRPMIPESSGVLGIEIVSSRSEILAHLRRELTTIPLEGVTEFRLPIPLTGLEKNWCLRVFARDVATPVSVYELVRAALIRGTTQSFPLVSFN
;
A
#
# COMPACT_ATOMS: atom_id res chain seq x y z
N MET A 1 88.43 -70.16 -4.65
CA MET A 1 87.93 -68.86 -5.13
C MET A 1 87.56 -68.03 -3.91
N LEU A 2 88.23 -66.90 -3.68
CA LEU A 2 87.93 -65.95 -2.61
C LEU A 2 86.94 -64.90 -3.14
N ARG A 3 85.84 -64.71 -2.42
CA ARG A 3 84.74 -63.80 -2.78
C ARG A 3 84.53 -62.80 -1.66
N ILE A 4 84.49 -61.50 -1.96
CA ILE A 4 84.34 -60.41 -0.97
C ILE A 4 83.09 -59.59 -1.27
N ASP A 5 82.29 -59.32 -0.25
CA ASP A 5 81.13 -58.42 -0.30
C ASP A 5 81.46 -57.19 0.55
N LEU A 6 81.76 -56.08 -0.12
CA LEU A 6 82.43 -54.91 0.44
C LEU A 6 81.43 -53.80 0.80
N GLY A 7 81.28 -53.56 2.10
CA GLY A 7 80.20 -52.74 2.67
C GLY A 7 78.88 -53.52 2.75
N CYS A 8 78.94 -54.78 3.13
CA CYS A 8 77.81 -55.70 3.11
C CYS A 8 76.67 -55.39 4.12
N GLY A 9 76.91 -54.50 5.09
CA GLY A 9 75.94 -54.12 6.10
C GLY A 9 75.39 -55.31 6.88
N MET A 10 74.06 -55.51 6.82
CA MET A 10 73.37 -56.68 7.38
C MET A 10 72.96 -57.71 6.30
N ASN A 11 73.27 -57.46 5.02
CA ASN A 11 72.70 -58.15 3.86
C ASN A 11 73.78 -58.88 3.02
N LYS A 12 74.77 -59.49 3.69
CA LYS A 12 75.86 -60.24 3.05
C LYS A 12 75.34 -61.28 2.06
N GLN A 13 75.87 -61.27 0.84
CA GLN A 13 75.52 -62.23 -0.21
C GLN A 13 76.03 -63.65 0.09
N ALA A 14 75.24 -64.65 -0.30
CA ALA A 14 75.53 -66.06 -0.03
C ALA A 14 76.83 -66.53 -0.71
N GLY A 15 77.76 -67.08 0.08
CA GLY A 15 79.05 -67.58 -0.40
C GLY A 15 80.14 -66.50 -0.57
N PHE A 16 79.94 -65.30 -0.02
CA PHE A 16 80.93 -64.23 0.10
C PHE A 16 81.43 -64.09 1.53
N ILE A 17 82.63 -63.51 1.69
CA ILE A 17 83.11 -62.96 2.96
C ILE A 17 82.60 -61.52 3.05
N GLY A 18 81.80 -61.22 4.06
CA GLY A 18 81.23 -59.89 4.28
C GLY A 18 82.21 -59.00 5.01
N VAL A 19 82.46 -57.83 4.43
CA VAL A 19 83.32 -56.78 4.98
C VAL A 19 82.48 -55.56 5.25
N ASP A 20 82.59 -54.98 6.43
CA ASP A 20 81.97 -53.69 6.78
C ASP A 20 82.80 -52.98 7.86
N ARG A 21 82.65 -51.66 8.00
CA ARG A 21 83.30 -50.89 9.09
C ARG A 21 82.61 -51.08 10.44
N TYR A 22 81.38 -51.60 10.44
CA TYR A 22 80.60 -51.86 11.65
C TYR A 22 80.48 -53.37 11.95
N PRO A 23 80.51 -53.79 13.24
CA PRO A 23 80.33 -55.18 13.63
C PRO A 23 78.84 -55.59 13.57
N LEU A 24 78.28 -55.68 12.36
CA LEU A 24 76.88 -56.01 12.12
C LEU A 24 76.65 -57.52 11.94
N THR A 25 75.41 -57.96 12.16
CA THR A 25 75.00 -59.36 11.94
C THR A 25 75.26 -59.76 10.49
N GLY A 26 76.14 -60.75 10.29
CA GLY A 26 76.52 -61.25 8.97
C GLY A 26 77.90 -60.80 8.50
N VAL A 27 78.50 -59.75 9.09
CA VAL A 27 79.87 -59.31 8.77
C VAL A 27 80.88 -60.34 9.29
N ASP A 28 81.80 -60.77 8.44
CA ASP A 28 82.87 -61.72 8.79
C ASP A 28 84.19 -60.99 9.14
N VAL A 29 84.41 -59.82 8.54
CA VAL A 29 85.63 -59.00 8.71
C VAL A 29 85.24 -57.55 8.94
N VAL A 30 85.57 -57.01 10.12
CA VAL A 30 85.35 -55.60 10.43
C VAL A 30 86.54 -54.78 9.91
N ALA A 31 86.32 -53.96 8.88
CA ALA A 31 87.35 -53.12 8.25
C ALA A 31 86.74 -51.87 7.58
N ASP A 32 87.43 -50.74 7.69
CA ASP A 32 87.03 -49.48 7.06
C ASP A 32 87.63 -49.35 5.65
N MET A 33 86.78 -49.09 4.65
CA MET A 33 87.17 -48.87 3.24
C MET A 33 88.01 -47.60 2.99
N ASN A 34 88.08 -46.72 3.99
CA ASN A 34 88.97 -45.56 3.99
C ASN A 34 90.40 -45.90 4.48
N GLN A 35 90.62 -47.15 4.89
CA GLN A 35 91.90 -47.71 5.35
C GLN A 35 92.31 -48.89 4.45
N THR A 36 93.52 -49.43 4.66
CA THR A 36 93.99 -50.63 3.95
C THR A 36 93.18 -51.86 4.37
N LEU A 37 92.52 -52.49 3.41
CA LEU A 37 91.71 -53.69 3.63
C LEU A 37 92.60 -54.88 4.04
N PRO A 38 92.21 -55.68 5.05
CA PRO A 38 93.06 -56.69 5.69
C PRO A 38 93.24 -58.00 4.87
N PHE A 39 93.25 -57.89 3.55
CA PHE A 39 93.46 -59.00 2.63
C PHE A 39 94.83 -58.91 1.96
N ARG A 40 95.38 -60.07 1.59
CA ARG A 40 96.64 -60.15 0.85
C ARG A 40 96.45 -59.64 -0.58
N ASP A 41 97.50 -59.05 -1.12
CA ASP A 41 97.63 -58.71 -2.53
C ASP A 41 97.37 -59.95 -3.40
N ASP A 42 96.70 -59.77 -4.54
CA ASP A 42 96.37 -60.83 -5.50
C ASP A 42 95.72 -62.09 -4.89
N SER A 43 94.82 -61.92 -3.91
CA SER A 43 94.12 -63.01 -3.23
C SER A 43 92.65 -63.19 -3.64
N VAL A 44 91.95 -62.10 -3.95
CA VAL A 44 90.51 -62.08 -4.31
C VAL A 44 90.31 -62.50 -5.76
N ASP A 45 89.22 -63.24 -6.04
CA ASP A 45 88.84 -63.69 -7.39
C ASP A 45 87.51 -63.06 -7.88
N LEU A 46 86.65 -62.60 -6.97
CA LEU A 46 85.41 -61.87 -7.23
C LEU A 46 85.11 -60.92 -6.07
N LEU A 47 84.77 -59.67 -6.37
CA LEU A 47 84.35 -58.69 -5.38
C LEU A 47 83.02 -58.04 -5.77
N LEU A 48 82.07 -58.01 -4.83
CA LEU A 48 80.88 -57.19 -4.87
C LEU A 48 81.11 -55.93 -4.02
N ALA A 49 80.61 -54.79 -4.47
CA ALA A 49 80.37 -53.63 -3.63
C ALA A 49 78.98 -53.06 -3.99
N SER A 50 78.07 -52.99 -3.03
CA SER A 50 76.65 -52.70 -3.27
C SER A 50 76.17 -51.65 -2.28
N HIS A 51 75.91 -50.43 -2.77
CA HIS A 51 75.50 -49.28 -1.97
C HIS A 51 76.46 -48.99 -0.79
N SER A 52 77.74 -48.85 -1.12
CA SER A 52 78.85 -48.76 -0.16
C SER A 52 79.96 -47.80 -0.59
N LEU A 53 80.36 -47.81 -1.87
CA LEU A 53 81.45 -46.99 -2.39
C LEU A 53 81.09 -45.50 -2.55
N GLU A 54 79.82 -45.13 -2.50
CA GLU A 54 79.37 -43.73 -2.41
C GLU A 54 79.73 -43.07 -1.07
N HIS A 55 79.99 -43.86 -0.02
CA HIS A 55 80.24 -43.37 1.34
C HIS A 55 81.72 -43.15 1.68
N VAL A 56 82.65 -43.52 0.79
CA VAL A 56 84.10 -43.41 1.03
C VAL A 56 84.64 -42.00 0.75
N GLU A 57 85.72 -41.61 1.43
CA GLU A 57 86.26 -40.25 1.39
C GLU A 57 87.10 -39.95 0.15
N THR A 58 87.66 -40.97 -0.48
CA THR A 58 88.37 -40.82 -1.75
C THR A 58 88.25 -42.12 -2.53
N LEU A 59 87.27 -42.16 -3.45
CA LEU A 59 86.98 -43.33 -4.29
C LEU A 59 88.25 -43.91 -4.94
N LEU A 60 89.15 -43.06 -5.45
CA LEU A 60 90.38 -43.53 -6.08
C LEU A 60 91.34 -44.25 -5.10
N THR A 61 91.36 -43.86 -3.83
CA THR A 61 92.17 -44.54 -2.79
C THR A 61 91.58 -45.90 -2.45
N THR A 62 90.26 -46.00 -2.27
CA THR A 62 89.59 -47.29 -2.06
C THR A 62 89.74 -48.20 -3.28
N MET A 63 89.60 -47.68 -4.51
CA MET A 63 89.76 -48.47 -5.74
C MET A 63 91.21 -48.93 -5.97
N ARG A 64 92.22 -48.19 -5.49
CA ARG A 64 93.63 -48.66 -5.43
C ARG A 64 93.79 -49.86 -4.52
N ASP A 65 93.15 -49.87 -3.36
CA ASP A 65 93.25 -50.98 -2.41
C ASP A 65 92.44 -52.21 -2.85
N VAL A 66 91.27 -51.99 -3.46
CA VAL A 66 90.52 -53.04 -4.19
C VAL A 66 91.39 -53.65 -5.30
N TYR A 67 92.06 -52.83 -6.11
CA TYR A 67 92.97 -53.31 -7.16
C TYR A 67 94.18 -54.08 -6.60
N ARG A 68 94.71 -53.68 -5.43
CA ARG A 68 95.78 -54.41 -4.72
C ARG A 68 95.35 -55.83 -4.38
N ILE A 69 94.23 -56.00 -3.67
CA ILE A 69 93.79 -57.30 -3.14
C ILE A 69 93.26 -58.26 -4.21
N CYS A 70 92.80 -57.73 -5.34
CA CYS A 70 92.25 -58.51 -6.46
C CYS A 70 93.34 -59.04 -7.40
N LYS A 71 93.17 -60.28 -7.89
CA LYS A 71 94.01 -60.87 -8.94
C LYS A 71 93.81 -60.22 -10.31
N HIS A 72 94.75 -60.39 -11.22
CA HIS A 72 94.46 -60.28 -12.66
C HIS A 72 93.22 -61.11 -13.03
N GLY A 73 92.31 -60.54 -13.83
CA GLY A 73 91.09 -61.23 -14.25
C GLY A 73 89.96 -61.22 -13.21
N THR A 74 90.17 -60.65 -12.02
CA THR A 74 89.12 -60.57 -10.98
C THR A 74 87.93 -59.78 -11.48
N GLN A 75 86.75 -60.40 -11.35
CA GLN A 75 85.47 -59.75 -11.59
C GLN A 75 85.14 -58.80 -10.45
N LEU A 76 84.86 -57.55 -10.77
CA LEU A 76 84.22 -56.59 -9.86
C LEU A 76 82.78 -56.40 -10.28
N CYS A 77 81.86 -56.48 -9.32
CA CYS A 77 80.48 -56.07 -9.45
C CYS A 77 80.27 -54.86 -8.54
N ILE A 78 79.99 -53.69 -9.11
CA ILE A 78 79.69 -52.48 -8.34
C ILE A 78 78.24 -52.08 -8.63
N VAL A 79 77.42 -51.96 -7.60
CA VAL A 79 76.07 -51.35 -7.68
C VAL A 79 76.07 -50.10 -6.81
N ALA A 80 75.69 -48.97 -7.39
CA ALA A 80 75.74 -47.67 -6.72
C ALA A 80 74.53 -46.79 -7.07
N PRO A 81 74.11 -45.90 -6.16
CA PRO A 81 73.09 -44.88 -6.43
C PRO A 81 73.51 -43.97 -7.59
N TYR A 82 72.62 -43.73 -8.55
CA TYR A 82 72.93 -42.93 -9.74
C TYR A 82 73.09 -41.45 -9.39
N SER A 83 74.11 -40.80 -9.95
CA SER A 83 74.53 -39.48 -9.48
C SER A 83 73.47 -38.38 -9.64
N GLU A 84 72.59 -38.43 -10.65
CA GLU A 84 71.66 -37.33 -10.97
C GLU A 84 70.25 -37.52 -10.39
N GLN A 85 70.13 -38.31 -9.33
CA GLN A 85 68.92 -38.38 -8.51
C GLN A 85 69.01 -37.35 -7.38
N LYS A 86 68.00 -36.49 -7.23
CA LYS A 86 68.01 -35.35 -6.30
C LYS A 86 68.19 -35.78 -4.84
N LEU A 87 67.67 -36.95 -4.47
CA LEU A 87 67.90 -37.55 -3.14
C LEU A 87 69.39 -37.86 -2.90
N ASN A 88 70.11 -38.31 -3.94
CA ASN A 88 71.53 -38.65 -3.85
C ASN A 88 72.41 -37.40 -3.79
N TRP A 89 72.02 -36.30 -4.47
CA TRP A 89 72.63 -34.97 -4.30
C TRP A 89 72.38 -34.37 -2.92
N ALA A 90 71.19 -34.59 -2.35
CA ALA A 90 70.82 -34.06 -1.04
C ALA A 90 71.38 -34.88 0.14
N ASN A 91 71.90 -36.08 -0.10
CA ASN A 91 72.40 -36.96 0.96
C ASN A 91 73.83 -36.57 1.39
N PRO A 92 74.04 -36.00 2.60
CA PRO A 92 75.36 -35.60 3.07
C PRO A 92 76.32 -36.78 3.32
N TYR A 93 75.81 -38.02 3.29
CA TYR A 93 76.62 -39.24 3.40
C TYR A 93 77.10 -39.77 2.04
N HIS A 94 76.63 -39.22 0.91
CA HIS A 94 77.15 -39.55 -0.42
C HIS A 94 78.34 -38.61 -0.74
N LYS A 95 79.55 -39.12 -0.54
CA LYS A 95 80.82 -38.43 -0.79
C LYS A 95 81.32 -38.61 -2.24
N CYS A 96 80.93 -39.71 -2.89
CA CYS A 96 81.40 -40.09 -4.22
C CYS A 96 80.23 -40.35 -5.19
N ALA A 97 80.37 -39.91 -6.45
CA ALA A 97 79.31 -39.96 -7.47
C ALA A 97 79.50 -41.08 -8.50
N PHE A 98 78.40 -41.75 -8.86
CA PHE A 98 78.38 -42.88 -9.80
C PHE A 98 77.44 -42.64 -10.99
N ASN A 99 78.04 -42.60 -12.19
CA ASN A 99 77.36 -42.58 -13.48
C ASN A 99 78.22 -43.28 -14.54
N GLU A 100 77.82 -43.24 -15.82
CA GLU A 100 78.55 -43.84 -16.94
C GLU A 100 80.00 -43.35 -17.10
N HIS A 101 80.37 -42.22 -16.52
CA HIS A 101 81.71 -41.66 -16.62
C HIS A 101 82.62 -42.14 -15.49
N THR A 102 82.10 -42.52 -14.32
CA THR A 102 82.92 -42.89 -13.16
C THR A 102 83.96 -43.99 -13.47
N PRO A 103 83.64 -45.08 -14.19
CA PRO A 103 84.64 -46.13 -14.50
C PRO A 103 85.75 -45.70 -15.46
N ARG A 104 85.54 -44.63 -16.24
CA ARG A 104 86.52 -44.12 -17.22
C ARG A 104 87.81 -43.65 -16.55
N PHE A 105 87.73 -43.23 -15.29
CA PHE A 105 88.87 -42.76 -14.51
C PHE A 105 89.71 -43.90 -13.89
N TRP A 106 89.29 -45.15 -14.03
CA TRP A 106 90.03 -46.32 -13.50
C TRP A 106 90.86 -47.06 -14.56
N THR A 107 90.85 -46.62 -15.82
CA THR A 107 91.70 -47.17 -16.89
C THR A 107 92.09 -46.09 -17.91
N ASP A 108 93.26 -46.24 -18.55
CA ASP A 108 93.63 -45.48 -19.76
C ASP A 108 93.39 -46.29 -21.05
N TYR A 109 92.87 -47.52 -20.95
CA TYR A 109 92.56 -48.34 -22.10
C TYR A 109 91.44 -47.69 -22.94
N PRO A 110 91.63 -47.50 -24.26
CA PRO A 110 90.72 -46.71 -25.08
C PRO A 110 89.46 -47.48 -25.53
N ASN A 111 89.52 -48.81 -25.54
CA ASN A 111 88.41 -49.65 -26.01
C ASN A 111 87.44 -49.98 -24.86
N THR A 112 86.16 -50.06 -25.18
CA THR A 112 85.08 -50.44 -24.25
C THR A 112 83.97 -51.16 -25.02
N PRO A 113 83.30 -52.16 -24.42
CA PRO A 113 82.08 -52.76 -24.98
C PRO A 113 80.82 -51.90 -24.73
N VAL A 114 80.93 -50.78 -23.99
CA VAL A 114 79.82 -49.84 -23.76
C VAL A 114 79.52 -49.04 -25.03
N ASP A 115 78.24 -48.90 -25.38
CA ASP A 115 77.78 -48.07 -26.50
C ASP A 115 78.25 -46.60 -26.33
N PRO A 116 78.98 -46.01 -27.30
CA PRO A 116 79.46 -44.63 -27.24
C PRO A 116 78.40 -43.58 -26.94
N ARG A 117 77.12 -43.87 -27.22
CA ARG A 117 75.99 -42.99 -26.93
C ARG A 117 75.60 -42.96 -25.44
N GLU A 118 76.02 -43.93 -24.64
CA GLU A 118 75.82 -43.89 -23.18
C GLU A 118 76.74 -42.87 -22.50
N TYR A 119 77.96 -42.65 -23.01
CA TYR A 119 78.99 -41.84 -22.36
C TYR A 119 79.51 -40.65 -23.20
N HIS A 120 78.83 -40.31 -24.29
CA HIS A 120 79.22 -39.22 -25.18
C HIS A 120 79.34 -37.88 -24.44
N HIS A 121 80.51 -37.24 -24.53
CA HIS A 121 80.74 -35.92 -23.96
C HIS A 121 81.57 -35.04 -24.91
N PRO A 122 81.17 -33.78 -25.22
CA PRO A 122 81.82 -32.92 -26.23
C PRO A 122 83.31 -32.59 -25.98
N HIS A 123 83.80 -32.82 -24.76
CA HIS A 123 85.21 -32.58 -24.40
C HIS A 123 85.95 -33.85 -23.97
N ALA A 124 85.31 -35.02 -24.04
CA ALA A 124 85.90 -36.30 -23.63
C ALA A 124 85.34 -37.45 -24.49
N PHE A 125 85.91 -37.66 -25.68
CA PHE A 125 85.44 -38.65 -26.65
C PHE A 125 85.94 -40.09 -26.39
N GLN A 126 87.20 -40.24 -25.96
CA GLN A 126 87.82 -41.55 -25.68
C GLN A 126 87.30 -42.17 -24.38
N TRP A 127 87.27 -43.51 -24.26
CA TRP A 127 86.80 -44.16 -23.03
C TRP A 127 87.73 -43.89 -21.85
N GLY A 128 88.99 -44.36 -21.90
CA GLY A 128 89.96 -44.22 -20.80
C GLY A 128 90.36 -42.78 -20.52
N LEU A 129 90.09 -42.31 -19.29
CA LEU A 129 90.38 -40.96 -18.80
C LEU A 129 91.34 -40.94 -17.58
N SER A 130 91.83 -42.09 -17.11
CA SER A 130 92.61 -42.20 -15.86
C SER A 130 93.88 -41.33 -15.78
N LYS A 131 94.36 -40.82 -16.93
CA LYS A 131 95.57 -39.99 -17.08
C LYS A 131 95.30 -38.53 -17.46
N THR A 132 94.04 -38.09 -17.63
CA THR A 132 93.75 -36.76 -18.24
C THR A 132 94.19 -35.57 -17.40
N ASP A 133 94.19 -35.70 -16.07
CA ASP A 133 94.68 -34.68 -15.13
C ASP A 133 96.14 -34.93 -14.72
N ASN A 134 96.99 -35.30 -15.69
CA ASN A 134 98.38 -35.79 -15.51
C ASN A 134 98.56 -36.93 -14.47
N SER A 135 97.46 -37.51 -14.01
CA SER A 135 97.40 -38.42 -12.88
C SER A 135 97.97 -39.78 -13.22
N LYS A 136 98.58 -40.42 -12.22
CA LYS A 136 99.04 -41.81 -12.28
C LYS A 136 98.32 -42.60 -11.19
N PRO A 137 97.08 -43.06 -11.44
CA PRO A 137 96.29 -43.74 -10.44
C PRO A 137 96.87 -45.10 -10.05
N GLY A 138 97.64 -45.76 -10.92
CA GLY A 138 98.31 -47.04 -10.62
C GLY A 138 97.39 -48.25 -10.66
N ILE A 139 96.18 -48.08 -11.17
CA ILE A 139 95.17 -49.12 -11.41
C ILE A 139 94.82 -49.14 -12.90
N ASP A 140 94.41 -50.32 -13.38
CA ASP A 140 93.75 -50.52 -14.66
C ASP A 140 92.56 -51.45 -14.41
N ILE A 141 91.36 -50.88 -14.34
CA ILE A 141 90.10 -51.57 -14.09
C ILE A 141 89.17 -51.25 -15.27
N ARG A 142 88.80 -52.28 -16.03
CA ARG A 142 88.14 -52.13 -17.34
C ARG A 142 86.71 -52.61 -17.26
N ILE A 143 85.78 -51.86 -17.86
CA ILE A 143 84.37 -52.23 -17.86
C ILE A 143 84.09 -53.31 -18.91
N VAL A 144 83.21 -54.25 -18.57
CA VAL A 144 82.72 -55.32 -19.45
C VAL A 144 81.23 -55.13 -19.76
N ARG A 145 80.45 -54.67 -18.78
CA ARG A 145 79.03 -54.35 -18.96
C ARG A 145 78.62 -53.24 -17.99
N MET A 146 77.68 -52.42 -18.43
CA MET A 146 77.07 -51.33 -17.65
C MET A 146 75.55 -51.43 -17.77
N GLU A 147 74.82 -51.21 -16.68
CA GLU A 147 73.36 -51.25 -16.67
C GLU A 147 72.78 -50.16 -15.77
N CYS A 148 71.83 -49.39 -16.29
CA CYS A 148 71.13 -48.32 -15.58
C CYS A 148 69.72 -48.80 -15.19
N PHE A 149 69.37 -48.71 -13.92
CA PHE A 149 68.05 -49.08 -13.40
C PHE A 149 67.19 -47.82 -13.27
N TYR A 150 66.21 -47.72 -14.14
CA TYR A 150 65.30 -46.59 -14.24
C TYR A 150 64.19 -46.64 -13.18
N PHE A 151 63.69 -45.48 -12.77
CA PHE A 151 62.47 -45.41 -11.96
C PHE A 151 61.27 -46.04 -12.69
N PRO A 152 60.27 -46.59 -11.98
CA PRO A 152 59.12 -47.30 -12.58
C PRO A 152 58.49 -46.59 -13.78
N ARG A 153 58.12 -45.31 -13.65
CA ARG A 153 57.59 -44.46 -14.74
C ARG A 153 58.41 -44.40 -16.03
N TYR A 154 59.72 -44.68 -15.97
CA TYR A 154 60.64 -44.72 -17.11
C TYR A 154 61.09 -46.15 -17.49
N ALA A 155 60.94 -47.13 -16.61
CA ALA A 155 61.39 -48.51 -16.82
C ALA A 155 60.72 -49.20 -18.02
N GLY A 156 59.47 -48.83 -18.35
CA GLY A 156 58.74 -49.31 -19.53
C GLY A 156 58.95 -48.51 -20.83
N LEU A 157 59.96 -47.62 -20.90
CA LEU A 157 60.29 -46.85 -22.12
C LEU A 157 61.36 -47.57 -22.97
N PRO A 158 61.41 -47.34 -24.30
CA PRO A 158 62.49 -47.85 -25.15
C PRO A 158 63.87 -47.35 -24.67
N HIS A 159 64.92 -48.18 -24.74
CA HIS A 159 66.26 -47.83 -24.25
C HIS A 159 66.84 -46.53 -24.84
N SER A 160 66.51 -46.19 -26.10
CA SER A 160 66.90 -44.92 -26.72
C SER A 160 66.26 -43.70 -26.03
N GLU A 161 65.01 -43.82 -25.61
CA GLU A 161 64.27 -42.77 -24.89
C GLU A 161 64.69 -42.73 -23.42
N GLN A 162 64.92 -43.88 -22.78
CA GLN A 162 65.48 -43.96 -21.43
C GLN A 162 66.83 -43.23 -21.35
N ARG A 163 67.74 -43.54 -22.27
CA ARG A 163 69.05 -42.87 -22.40
C ARG A 163 68.91 -41.38 -22.68
N ARG A 164 68.02 -40.98 -23.59
CA ARG A 164 67.77 -39.56 -23.90
C ARG A 164 67.28 -38.80 -22.66
N LEU A 165 66.29 -39.33 -21.96
CA LEU A 165 65.76 -38.73 -20.73
C LEU A 165 66.80 -38.71 -19.60
N ARG A 166 67.67 -39.73 -19.51
CA ARG A 166 68.76 -39.80 -18.53
C ARG A 166 69.82 -38.71 -18.73
N HIS A 167 70.08 -38.32 -19.99
CA HIS A 167 70.95 -37.20 -20.36
C HIS A 167 70.26 -35.82 -20.29
N GLU A 168 68.93 -35.77 -20.35
CA GLU A 168 68.14 -34.52 -20.31
C GLU A 168 67.68 -34.13 -18.89
N ARG A 169 67.58 -35.07 -17.94
CA ARG A 169 66.80 -34.88 -16.70
C ARG A 169 67.32 -35.67 -15.49
N THR A 170 67.33 -34.99 -14.36
CA THR A 170 67.48 -35.60 -13.02
C THR A 170 66.26 -36.48 -12.65
N ASP A 171 66.46 -37.41 -11.72
CA ASP A 171 65.47 -38.40 -11.24
C ASP A 171 64.92 -39.37 -12.31
N VAL A 172 65.72 -39.70 -13.35
CA VAL A 172 65.34 -40.68 -14.39
C VAL A 172 65.90 -42.08 -14.11
N CYS A 173 67.19 -42.14 -13.76
CA CYS A 173 67.87 -43.35 -13.29
C CYS A 173 68.04 -43.27 -11.76
N ASP A 174 67.89 -44.41 -11.08
CA ASP A 174 67.96 -44.52 -9.61
C ASP A 174 69.25 -45.20 -9.14
N GLN A 175 69.68 -46.27 -9.81
CA GLN A 175 70.96 -46.92 -9.53
C GLN A 175 71.64 -47.37 -10.82
N ILE A 176 72.97 -47.46 -10.79
CA ILE A 176 73.80 -47.96 -11.88
C ILE A 176 74.65 -49.13 -11.42
N MET A 177 74.82 -50.10 -12.31
CA MET A 177 75.60 -51.31 -12.08
C MET A 177 76.72 -51.41 -13.11
N TYR A 178 77.91 -51.77 -12.63
CA TYR A 178 79.10 -51.97 -13.44
C TYR A 178 79.64 -53.37 -13.19
N HIS A 179 79.86 -54.10 -14.27
CA HIS A 179 80.67 -55.31 -14.26
C HIS A 179 82.04 -54.96 -14.85
N LEU A 180 83.11 -55.15 -14.07
CA LEU A 180 84.46 -54.78 -14.45
C LEU A 180 85.45 -55.94 -14.25
N ILE A 181 86.63 -55.82 -14.86
CA ILE A 181 87.76 -56.73 -14.68
C ILE A 181 88.98 -55.93 -14.19
N VAL A 182 89.67 -56.48 -13.18
CA VAL A 182 90.98 -56.00 -12.71
C VAL A 182 92.08 -56.44 -13.69
N TRP A 183 92.74 -55.48 -14.31
CA TRP A 183 93.73 -55.72 -15.36
C TRP A 183 95.16 -55.43 -14.89
N LYS A 184 95.82 -56.40 -14.28
CA LYS A 184 97.24 -56.30 -13.91
C LYS A 184 98.22 -56.59 -15.06
N GLY A 185 97.73 -56.77 -16.29
CA GLY A 185 98.48 -57.38 -17.39
C GLY A 185 98.78 -58.87 -17.17
N ASP A 186 99.21 -59.58 -18.21
CA ASP A 186 99.54 -61.01 -18.09
C ASP A 186 100.96 -61.21 -17.51
N PRO A 187 101.10 -61.87 -16.34
CA PRO A 187 102.42 -62.17 -15.76
C PRO A 187 103.26 -63.18 -16.56
N ALA A 188 102.63 -63.96 -17.47
CA ALA A 188 103.27 -65.07 -18.19
C ALA A 188 103.73 -64.73 -19.62
N GLY A 189 103.50 -63.50 -20.09
CA GLY A 189 104.03 -63.01 -21.38
C GLY A 189 103.40 -63.61 -22.64
N ARG A 190 102.18 -64.16 -22.55
CA ARG A 190 101.37 -64.71 -23.66
C ARG A 190 100.02 -64.00 -23.76
N GLY A 191 100.03 -62.68 -23.55
CA GLY A 191 98.88 -61.87 -23.17
C GLY A 191 97.63 -62.05 -24.04
N ARG A 192 96.64 -62.74 -23.48
CA ARG A 192 95.24 -62.79 -23.94
C ARG A 192 94.68 -61.36 -24.12
N PRO A 193 94.12 -61.00 -25.29
CA PRO A 193 93.39 -59.75 -25.49
C PRO A 193 92.28 -59.49 -24.46
N PHE A 194 91.96 -58.22 -24.23
CA PHE A 194 90.83 -57.86 -23.35
C PHE A 194 89.48 -58.31 -23.92
N ASP A 195 89.33 -58.32 -25.24
CA ASP A 195 88.08 -58.71 -25.89
C ASP A 195 87.74 -60.20 -25.66
N ASP A 196 88.75 -61.07 -25.52
CA ASP A 196 88.56 -62.47 -25.09
C ASP A 196 88.04 -62.55 -23.64
N TYR A 197 88.47 -61.63 -22.76
CA TYR A 197 87.95 -61.50 -21.40
C TYR A 197 86.52 -60.97 -21.36
N VAL A 198 86.11 -60.15 -22.33
CA VAL A 198 84.70 -59.75 -22.51
C VAL A 198 83.87 -60.92 -23.04
N ALA A 199 84.38 -61.69 -24.00
CA ALA A 199 83.66 -62.78 -24.66
C ALA A 199 83.35 -63.99 -23.74
N GLU A 200 84.27 -64.33 -22.84
CA GLU A 200 84.07 -65.42 -21.86
C GLU A 200 83.38 -64.96 -20.55
N PHE A 201 83.02 -63.67 -20.43
CA PHE A 201 82.59 -63.09 -19.15
C PHE A 201 81.22 -63.60 -18.70
N GLN A 202 81.19 -64.34 -17.59
CA GLN A 202 79.95 -64.71 -16.90
C GLN A 202 79.68 -63.71 -15.76
N PRO A 203 78.77 -62.74 -15.91
CA PRO A 203 78.50 -61.73 -14.88
C PRO A 203 77.91 -62.37 -13.61
N TYR A 204 78.58 -62.20 -12.47
CA TYR A 204 77.90 -62.33 -11.18
C TYR A 204 76.92 -61.17 -11.01
N GLU A 205 75.64 -61.49 -10.80
CA GLU A 205 74.58 -60.53 -10.45
C GLU A 205 73.99 -60.90 -9.07
N PRO A 206 73.87 -59.95 -8.12
CA PRO A 206 73.16 -60.18 -6.86
C PRO A 206 71.67 -60.49 -7.06
N GLU A 207 71.08 -61.35 -6.22
CA GLU A 207 69.71 -61.85 -6.45
C GLU A 207 68.66 -60.74 -6.54
N TYR A 208 68.80 -59.70 -5.72
CA TYR A 208 67.86 -58.56 -5.69
C TYR A 208 67.86 -57.76 -7.01
N ILE A 209 68.94 -57.80 -7.80
CA ILE A 209 68.99 -57.18 -9.14
C ILE A 209 68.04 -57.89 -10.10
N THR A 210 68.05 -59.22 -10.11
CA THR A 210 67.13 -60.03 -10.92
C THR A 210 65.68 -59.76 -10.54
N GLN A 211 65.37 -59.69 -9.25
CA GLN A 211 64.03 -59.34 -8.77
C GLN A 211 63.64 -57.91 -9.17
N ARG A 212 64.57 -56.94 -9.09
CA ARG A 212 64.34 -55.53 -9.47
C ARG A 212 64.07 -55.36 -10.96
N ARG A 213 64.83 -56.06 -11.81
CA ARG A 213 64.71 -56.01 -13.28
C ARG A 213 63.31 -56.44 -13.75
N ASN A 214 62.66 -57.34 -13.02
CA ASN A 214 61.28 -57.79 -13.30
C ASN A 214 60.20 -56.82 -12.79
N ARG A 215 60.38 -56.18 -11.62
CA ARG A 215 59.37 -55.28 -11.02
C ARG A 215 59.22 -53.93 -11.73
N GLY A 216 60.26 -53.45 -12.40
CA GLY A 216 60.29 -52.12 -13.05
C GLY A 216 59.12 -51.88 -14.02
N PRO A 217 58.88 -52.77 -15.00
CA PRO A 217 57.75 -52.67 -15.92
C PRO A 217 56.38 -52.75 -15.23
N GLU A 218 56.20 -53.64 -14.25
CA GLU A 218 54.91 -53.87 -13.58
C GLU A 218 54.38 -52.61 -12.88
N MET A 219 55.24 -51.95 -12.09
CA MET A 219 54.87 -50.70 -11.42
C MET A 219 54.73 -49.54 -12.43
N SER A 220 55.40 -49.58 -13.58
CA SER A 220 55.18 -48.63 -14.69
C SER A 220 53.74 -48.65 -15.23
N PHE A 221 53.10 -49.83 -15.27
CA PHE A 221 51.69 -49.94 -15.65
C PHE A 221 50.73 -49.48 -14.56
N GLN A 222 51.10 -49.63 -13.28
CA GLN A 222 50.31 -49.17 -12.13
C GLN A 222 50.36 -47.64 -11.98
N ASP A 223 51.55 -47.02 -12.06
CA ASP A 223 51.74 -45.57 -12.10
C ASP A 223 50.86 -44.94 -13.20
N ARG A 224 50.91 -45.50 -14.41
CA ARG A 224 50.11 -45.05 -15.57
C ARG A 224 48.62 -45.32 -15.47
N ALA A 225 48.18 -46.19 -14.56
CA ALA A 225 46.76 -46.36 -14.25
C ALA A 225 46.29 -45.23 -13.32
N LEU A 226 47.04 -44.96 -12.23
CA LEU A 226 46.75 -43.83 -11.33
C LEU A 226 46.79 -42.50 -12.07
N GLU A 227 47.81 -42.22 -12.88
CA GLU A 227 47.91 -40.95 -13.65
C GLU A 227 46.68 -40.70 -14.56
N ARG A 228 46.02 -41.76 -15.04
CA ARG A 228 44.78 -41.67 -15.83
C ARG A 228 43.54 -41.46 -14.98
N GLU A 229 43.52 -42.02 -13.77
CA GLU A 229 42.44 -41.83 -12.81
C GLU A 229 42.47 -40.41 -12.23
N ASP A 230 43.65 -39.94 -11.79
CA ASP A 230 43.96 -38.55 -11.44
C ASP A 230 43.52 -37.56 -12.54
N ALA A 231 43.89 -37.82 -13.80
CA ALA A 231 43.53 -36.95 -14.91
C ALA A 231 42.01 -36.92 -15.16
N ARG A 232 41.32 -38.03 -14.93
CA ARG A 232 39.86 -38.15 -15.08
C ARG A 232 39.11 -37.46 -13.95
N GLU A 233 39.59 -37.56 -12.71
CA GLU A 233 39.04 -36.83 -11.57
C GLU A 233 39.23 -35.32 -11.72
N ARG A 234 40.42 -34.87 -12.17
CA ARG A 234 40.66 -33.45 -12.49
C ARG A 234 39.74 -32.94 -13.62
N GLN A 235 39.46 -33.76 -14.64
CA GLN A 235 38.48 -33.41 -15.67
C GLN A 235 37.04 -33.34 -15.12
N TYR A 236 36.66 -34.25 -14.21
CA TYR A 236 35.36 -34.22 -13.55
C TYR A 236 35.18 -32.95 -12.71
N LEU A 237 36.14 -32.63 -11.84
CA LEU A 237 36.14 -31.44 -11.00
C LEU A 237 36.14 -30.14 -11.83
N ALA A 238 36.85 -30.11 -12.97
CA ALA A 238 36.82 -28.97 -13.88
C ALA A 238 35.44 -28.78 -14.54
N ALA A 239 34.79 -29.88 -14.95
CA ALA A 239 33.43 -29.84 -15.50
C ALA A 239 32.39 -29.43 -14.44
N GLU A 240 32.49 -29.97 -13.22
CA GLU A 240 31.63 -29.60 -12.09
C GLU A 240 31.78 -28.13 -11.70
N ALA A 241 33.01 -27.60 -11.69
CA ALA A 241 33.27 -26.18 -11.47
C ALA A 241 32.68 -25.30 -12.59
N GLN A 242 32.78 -25.71 -13.85
CA GLN A 242 32.21 -24.99 -15.00
C GLN A 242 30.67 -24.98 -14.97
N ILE A 243 30.04 -26.11 -14.64
CA ILE A 243 28.59 -26.22 -14.44
C ILE A 243 28.14 -25.35 -13.25
N SER A 244 28.86 -25.41 -12.13
CA SER A 244 28.57 -24.62 -10.94
C SER A 244 28.65 -23.11 -11.20
N GLU A 245 29.60 -22.66 -12.01
CA GLU A 245 29.74 -21.25 -12.37
C GLU A 245 28.66 -20.79 -13.37
N GLY A 246 28.28 -21.64 -14.33
CA GLY A 246 27.11 -21.41 -15.18
C GLY A 246 25.81 -21.23 -14.36
N LEU A 247 25.54 -22.16 -13.44
CA LEU A 247 24.39 -22.08 -12.53
C LEU A 247 24.41 -20.84 -11.63
N ARG A 248 25.58 -20.34 -11.21
CA ARG A 248 25.70 -19.06 -10.49
C ARG A 248 25.33 -17.87 -11.36
N GLN A 249 25.71 -17.88 -12.63
CA GLN A 249 25.41 -16.80 -13.58
C GLN A 249 23.92 -16.78 -13.95
N GLU A 250 23.30 -17.94 -14.18
CA GLU A 250 21.85 -18.07 -14.35
C GLU A 250 21.09 -17.62 -13.08
N LEU A 251 21.50 -18.09 -11.90
CA LEU A 251 20.89 -17.69 -10.62
C LEU A 251 21.06 -16.18 -10.34
N LYS A 252 22.15 -15.56 -10.82
CA LYS A 252 22.32 -14.11 -10.76
C LYS A 252 21.35 -13.41 -11.73
N GLY A 253 21.27 -13.84 -12.98
CA GLY A 253 20.33 -13.31 -13.97
C GLY A 253 18.88 -13.35 -13.46
N ALA A 254 18.42 -14.51 -12.97
CA ALA A 254 17.08 -14.67 -12.40
C ALA A 254 16.84 -13.81 -11.13
N LYS A 255 17.88 -13.52 -10.33
CA LYS A 255 17.79 -12.59 -9.19
C LYS A 255 17.69 -11.13 -9.66
N ASP A 256 18.43 -10.75 -10.69
CA ASP A 256 18.43 -9.41 -11.25
C ASP A 256 17.09 -9.13 -11.97
N GLU A 257 16.60 -10.06 -12.80
CA GLU A 257 15.24 -10.06 -13.39
C GLU A 257 14.16 -10.00 -12.30
N GLY A 258 14.22 -10.87 -11.30
CA GLY A 258 13.28 -10.85 -10.17
C GLY A 258 13.31 -9.53 -9.40
N THR A 259 14.42 -8.78 -9.43
CA THR A 259 14.54 -7.46 -8.81
C THR A 259 13.96 -6.36 -9.70
N GLN A 260 14.14 -6.44 -11.02
CA GLN A 260 13.44 -5.58 -11.98
C GLN A 260 11.91 -5.78 -11.92
N LEU A 261 11.44 -7.03 -11.88
CA LEU A 261 10.02 -7.37 -11.75
C LEU A 261 9.43 -6.85 -10.42
N ARG A 262 10.18 -6.92 -9.31
CA ARG A 262 9.79 -6.28 -8.04
C ARG A 262 9.69 -4.76 -8.17
N ALA A 263 10.69 -4.10 -8.77
CA ALA A 263 10.67 -2.64 -8.98
C ALA A 263 9.51 -2.19 -9.88
N HIS A 264 9.25 -2.93 -10.98
CA HIS A 264 8.12 -2.66 -11.88
C HIS A 264 6.78 -2.90 -11.18
N SER A 265 6.67 -3.95 -10.35
CA SER A 265 5.47 -4.20 -9.53
C SER A 265 5.20 -3.06 -8.53
N VAL A 266 6.25 -2.52 -7.90
CA VAL A 266 6.12 -1.34 -7.01
C VAL A 266 5.69 -0.09 -7.79
N SER A 267 6.19 0.11 -9.01
CA SER A 267 5.74 1.21 -9.89
C SER A 267 4.26 1.06 -10.25
N LEU A 268 3.84 -0.13 -10.68
CA LEU A 268 2.44 -0.45 -11.00
C LEU A 268 1.52 -0.27 -9.78
N ILE A 269 1.94 -0.70 -8.59
CA ILE A 269 1.19 -0.44 -7.35
C ILE A 269 1.07 1.07 -7.11
N GLY A 270 2.14 1.85 -7.29
CA GLY A 270 2.11 3.31 -7.15
C GLY A 270 1.28 4.04 -8.22
N GLU A 271 1.08 3.45 -9.40
CA GLU A 271 0.15 3.94 -10.42
C GLU A 271 -1.30 3.55 -10.11
N ILE A 272 -1.54 2.30 -9.73
CA ILE A 272 -2.86 1.81 -9.27
C ILE A 272 -3.34 2.62 -8.06
N THR A 273 -2.47 2.94 -7.09
CA THR A 273 -2.81 3.80 -5.95
C THR A 273 -3.21 5.21 -6.39
N ARG A 274 -2.44 5.86 -7.28
CA ARG A 274 -2.79 7.18 -7.82
C ARG A 274 -4.09 7.16 -8.63
N LEU A 275 -4.37 6.10 -9.37
CA LEU A 275 -5.65 5.88 -10.05
C LEU A 275 -6.79 5.68 -9.04
N HIS A 276 -6.57 4.94 -7.95
CA HIS A 276 -7.56 4.75 -6.88
C HIS A 276 -7.88 6.07 -6.17
N GLU A 277 -6.87 6.89 -5.86
CA GLU A 277 -7.03 8.24 -5.31
C GLU A 277 -7.80 9.14 -6.27
N HIS A 278 -7.48 9.11 -7.56
CA HIS A 278 -8.19 9.89 -8.58
C HIS A 278 -9.65 9.44 -8.73
N CYS A 279 -9.92 8.13 -8.78
CA CYS A 279 -11.27 7.59 -8.79
C CYS A 279 -12.05 7.93 -7.50
N ALA A 280 -11.41 7.91 -6.33
CA ALA A 280 -12.04 8.32 -5.07
C ALA A 280 -12.39 9.82 -5.07
N LEU A 281 -11.50 10.68 -5.61
CA LEU A 281 -11.78 12.11 -5.81
C LEU A 281 -12.92 12.35 -6.80
N GLN A 282 -12.97 11.61 -7.91
CA GLN A 282 -14.09 11.67 -8.86
C GLN A 282 -15.39 11.16 -8.25
N THR A 283 -15.37 10.07 -7.49
CA THR A 283 -16.55 9.53 -6.79
C THR A 283 -17.06 10.52 -5.74
N ALA A 284 -16.17 11.20 -5.00
CA ALA A 284 -16.54 12.27 -4.09
C ALA A 284 -17.10 13.51 -4.81
N ALA A 285 -16.63 13.81 -6.03
CA ALA A 285 -17.18 14.89 -6.86
C ALA A 285 -18.57 14.54 -7.42
N LEU A 286 -18.76 13.31 -7.92
CA LEU A 286 -20.05 12.76 -8.34
C LEU A 286 -21.03 12.69 -7.17
N GLY A 287 -20.56 12.34 -5.97
CA GLY A 287 -21.35 12.40 -4.74
C GLY A 287 -21.87 13.80 -4.45
N ARG A 288 -20.99 14.82 -4.46
CA ARG A 288 -21.39 16.23 -4.30
C ARG A 288 -22.40 16.68 -5.35
N LEU A 289 -22.13 16.40 -6.63
CA LEU A 289 -23.05 16.72 -7.74
C LEU A 289 -24.41 15.99 -7.60
N THR A 290 -24.41 14.77 -7.07
CA THR A 290 -25.64 14.02 -6.80
C THR A 290 -26.43 14.65 -5.65
N THR A 291 -25.77 15.10 -4.59
CA THR A 291 -26.41 15.85 -3.49
C THR A 291 -26.94 17.20 -3.99
N GLU A 292 -26.14 18.00 -4.70
CA GLU A 292 -26.58 19.27 -5.30
C GLU A 292 -27.80 19.09 -6.23
N LEU A 293 -27.84 18.00 -7.00
CA LEU A 293 -28.96 17.66 -7.88
C LEU A 293 -30.19 17.12 -7.11
N GLN A 294 -29.98 16.39 -6.00
CA GLN A 294 -31.06 15.98 -5.09
C GLN A 294 -31.66 17.18 -4.35
N ASP A 295 -30.84 18.10 -3.84
CA ASP A 295 -31.25 19.36 -3.21
C ASP A 295 -32.00 20.24 -4.22
N THR A 296 -31.47 20.37 -5.44
CA THR A 296 -32.15 21.06 -6.54
C THR A 296 -33.49 20.40 -6.89
N ALA A 297 -33.59 19.07 -6.83
CA ALA A 297 -34.84 18.33 -7.07
C ALA A 297 -35.81 18.31 -5.87
N ALA A 298 -35.33 18.58 -4.65
CA ALA A 298 -36.17 18.85 -3.48
C ALA A 298 -36.71 20.30 -3.54
N HIS A 299 -35.85 21.26 -3.85
CA HIS A 299 -36.20 22.67 -4.06
C HIS A 299 -37.22 22.82 -5.22
N ASN A 300 -37.02 22.11 -6.33
CA ASN A 300 -38.02 22.04 -7.43
C ASN A 300 -39.32 21.31 -7.06
N ARG A 301 -39.36 20.55 -5.95
CA ARG A 301 -40.62 20.01 -5.41
C ARG A 301 -41.31 21.03 -4.52
N THR A 302 -40.59 21.66 -3.58
CA THR A 302 -41.13 22.78 -2.77
C THR A 302 -41.70 23.88 -3.66
N LEU A 303 -40.97 24.32 -4.70
CA LEU A 303 -41.45 25.26 -5.72
C LEU A 303 -42.76 24.83 -6.42
N ARG A 304 -42.96 23.52 -6.65
CA ARG A 304 -44.16 22.98 -7.29
C ARG A 304 -45.32 22.82 -6.33
N ASP A 305 -45.06 22.38 -5.10
CA ASP A 305 -46.06 22.33 -4.04
C ASP A 305 -46.55 23.75 -3.71
N GLU A 306 -45.65 24.73 -3.78
CA GLU A 306 -45.93 26.16 -3.66
C GLU A 306 -46.61 26.76 -4.90
N ALA A 307 -46.34 26.27 -6.11
CA ALA A 307 -47.09 26.62 -7.32
C ALA A 307 -48.54 26.08 -7.27
N VAL A 308 -48.73 24.83 -6.86
CA VAL A 308 -50.05 24.24 -6.59
C VAL A 308 -50.77 25.00 -5.46
N LYS A 309 -50.04 25.68 -4.56
CA LYS A 309 -50.61 26.59 -3.54
C LYS A 309 -50.96 27.98 -4.09
N ILE A 310 -50.14 28.64 -4.94
CA ILE A 310 -50.54 29.94 -5.53
C ILE A 310 -51.73 29.78 -6.47
N GLU A 311 -51.77 28.67 -7.23
CA GLU A 311 -52.90 28.36 -8.12
C GLU A 311 -54.22 28.24 -7.33
N ARG A 312 -54.19 27.61 -6.15
CA ARG A 312 -55.35 27.50 -5.24
C ARG A 312 -55.71 28.82 -4.54
N ASP A 313 -54.76 29.66 -4.12
CA ASP A 313 -55.06 31.02 -3.61
C ASP A 313 -55.72 31.87 -4.71
N LEU A 314 -55.21 31.74 -5.94
CA LEU A 314 -55.74 32.43 -7.10
C LEU A 314 -57.16 31.92 -7.43
N GLU A 315 -57.44 30.62 -7.29
CA GLU A 315 -58.80 30.09 -7.34
C GLU A 315 -59.69 30.61 -6.21
N PHE A 316 -59.16 30.83 -4.99
CA PHE A 316 -59.92 31.49 -3.92
C PHE A 316 -60.30 32.89 -4.28
N ALA A 317 -59.30 33.74 -4.55
CA ALA A 317 -59.52 35.14 -4.86
C ALA A 317 -60.46 35.28 -6.07
N ARG A 318 -60.35 34.41 -7.08
CA ARG A 318 -61.29 34.34 -8.21
C ARG A 318 -62.70 33.89 -7.81
N ALA A 319 -62.85 32.95 -6.89
CA ALA A 319 -64.17 32.47 -6.45
C ALA A 319 -64.84 33.38 -5.40
N GLU A 320 -64.05 34.14 -4.64
CA GLU A 320 -64.49 35.22 -3.75
C GLU A 320 -64.92 36.43 -4.59
N LEU A 321 -64.04 36.92 -5.48
CA LEU A 321 -64.32 38.02 -6.40
C LEU A 321 -65.50 37.72 -7.35
N ARG A 322 -65.69 36.47 -7.78
CA ARG A 322 -66.91 36.07 -8.53
C ARG A 322 -68.18 36.18 -7.69
N ARG A 323 -68.09 35.97 -6.38
CA ARG A 323 -69.22 36.06 -5.46
C ARG A 323 -69.53 37.50 -5.10
N GLU A 324 -68.51 38.30 -4.82
CA GLU A 324 -68.62 39.75 -4.64
C GLU A 324 -69.15 40.41 -5.93
N SER A 325 -68.63 40.02 -7.10
CA SER A 325 -69.15 40.49 -8.39
C SER A 325 -70.58 40.00 -8.65
N GLY A 326 -70.97 38.82 -8.20
CA GLY A 326 -72.35 38.33 -8.26
C GLY A 326 -73.28 39.17 -7.39
N ALA A 327 -72.92 39.38 -6.12
CA ALA A 327 -73.65 40.25 -5.20
C ALA A 327 -73.70 41.70 -5.69
N ALA A 328 -72.63 42.21 -6.33
CA ALA A 328 -72.61 43.54 -6.95
C ALA A 328 -73.53 43.62 -8.19
N ILE A 329 -73.67 42.54 -8.96
CA ILE A 329 -74.64 42.44 -10.06
C ILE A 329 -76.07 42.40 -9.50
N GLU A 330 -76.35 41.59 -8.48
CA GLU A 330 -77.66 41.56 -7.81
C GLU A 330 -78.02 42.93 -7.22
N LEU A 331 -77.06 43.63 -6.58
CA LEU A 331 -77.25 45.00 -6.10
C LEU A 331 -77.45 46.01 -7.25
N LEU A 332 -76.79 45.84 -8.39
CA LEU A 332 -77.03 46.67 -9.58
C LEU A 332 -78.40 46.41 -10.21
N GLU A 333 -78.89 45.16 -10.19
CA GLU A 333 -80.26 44.81 -10.61
C GLU A 333 -81.30 45.37 -9.64
N GLN A 334 -81.09 45.26 -8.32
CA GLN A 334 -81.93 45.88 -7.29
C GLN A 334 -81.96 47.40 -7.45
N VAL A 335 -80.81 48.06 -7.61
CA VAL A 335 -80.73 49.51 -7.89
C VAL A 335 -81.40 49.88 -9.21
N SER A 336 -81.33 49.03 -10.23
CA SER A 336 -82.02 49.24 -11.53
C SER A 336 -83.53 48.95 -11.47
N SER A 337 -83.97 48.11 -10.54
CA SER A 337 -85.38 47.91 -10.20
C SER A 337 -85.92 49.11 -9.41
N LEU A 338 -85.24 49.54 -8.35
CA LEU A 338 -85.56 50.72 -7.55
C LEU A 338 -85.53 52.02 -8.38
N LYS A 339 -84.66 52.12 -9.39
CA LYS A 339 -84.66 53.21 -10.38
C LYS A 339 -85.89 53.17 -11.29
N ARG A 340 -86.32 52.00 -11.76
CA ARG A 340 -87.57 51.85 -12.52
C ARG A 340 -88.77 52.21 -11.66
N GLN A 341 -88.87 51.66 -10.45
CA GLN A 341 -89.91 52.04 -9.47
C GLN A 341 -89.91 53.55 -9.16
N ASN A 342 -88.75 54.20 -9.04
CA ASN A 342 -88.67 55.67 -8.90
C ASN A 342 -89.14 56.42 -10.15
N HIS A 343 -88.88 55.90 -11.35
CA HIS A 343 -89.34 56.48 -12.60
C HIS A 343 -90.86 56.34 -12.75
N ASP A 344 -91.39 55.16 -12.46
CA ASP A 344 -92.83 54.89 -12.45
C ASP A 344 -93.54 55.73 -11.38
N LEU A 345 -92.96 55.87 -10.19
CA LEU A 345 -93.48 56.77 -9.15
C LEU A 345 -93.44 58.25 -9.57
N LYS A 346 -92.44 58.70 -10.35
CA LYS A 346 -92.41 60.04 -10.93
C LYS A 346 -93.46 60.24 -12.03
N ALA A 347 -93.63 59.29 -12.94
CA ALA A 347 -94.68 59.33 -13.97
C ALA A 347 -96.10 59.32 -13.34
N ASN A 348 -96.27 58.59 -12.23
CA ASN A 348 -97.49 58.63 -11.41
C ASN A 348 -97.63 59.94 -10.63
N LEU A 349 -96.54 60.63 -10.28
CA LEU A 349 -96.57 61.98 -9.69
C LEU A 349 -97.01 63.02 -10.72
N GLU A 350 -96.43 63.00 -11.92
CA GLU A 350 -96.83 63.86 -13.06
C GLU A 350 -98.30 63.62 -13.42
N SER A 351 -98.75 62.36 -13.44
CA SER A 351 -100.17 62.00 -13.59
C SER A 351 -101.04 62.51 -12.44
N ASN A 352 -100.51 62.57 -11.21
CA ASN A 352 -101.19 63.19 -10.06
C ASN A 352 -101.22 64.72 -10.16
N GLU A 353 -100.25 65.37 -10.78
CA GLU A 353 -100.30 66.81 -11.07
C GLU A 353 -101.34 67.14 -12.14
N VAL A 354 -101.47 66.29 -13.18
CA VAL A 354 -102.58 66.37 -14.15
C VAL A 354 -103.94 66.14 -13.46
N LEU A 355 -104.03 65.19 -12.52
CA LEU A 355 -105.25 64.99 -11.72
C LEU A 355 -105.54 66.18 -10.78
N ARG A 356 -104.52 66.78 -10.15
CA ARG A 356 -104.67 68.01 -9.35
C ARG A 356 -105.11 69.20 -10.18
N ALA A 357 -104.61 69.34 -11.42
CA ALA A 357 -105.06 70.37 -12.35
C ALA A 357 -106.55 70.18 -12.73
N LYS A 358 -106.97 68.95 -13.05
CA LYS A 358 -108.40 68.61 -13.26
C LYS A 358 -109.25 68.87 -12.02
N LEU A 359 -108.77 68.51 -10.84
CA LEU A 359 -109.48 68.72 -9.57
C LEU A 359 -109.62 70.23 -9.27
N GLY A 360 -108.59 71.03 -9.55
CA GLY A 360 -108.63 72.49 -9.50
C GLY A 360 -109.65 73.09 -10.46
N LEU A 361 -109.72 72.61 -11.71
CA LEU A 361 -110.73 73.02 -12.69
C LEU A 361 -112.15 72.74 -12.17
N THR A 362 -112.43 71.51 -11.73
CA THR A 362 -113.73 71.15 -11.15
C THR A 362 -114.07 71.92 -9.87
N ARG A 363 -113.06 72.43 -9.15
CA ARG A 363 -113.27 73.26 -7.95
C ARG A 363 -113.70 74.69 -8.31
N ALA A 364 -113.16 75.25 -9.39
CA ALA A 364 -113.63 76.52 -9.95
C ALA A 364 -115.05 76.42 -10.54
N GLU A 365 -115.39 75.28 -11.16
CA GLU A 365 -116.77 74.95 -11.57
C GLU A 365 -117.72 74.84 -10.36
N LEU A 366 -117.23 74.34 -9.22
CA LEU A 366 -117.98 74.30 -7.97
C LEU A 366 -118.18 75.69 -7.34
N GLU A 367 -117.17 76.57 -7.39
CA GLU A 367 -117.25 77.94 -6.85
C GLU A 367 -118.15 78.85 -7.70
N THR A 368 -118.15 78.67 -9.03
CA THR A 368 -119.08 79.37 -9.94
C THR A 368 -120.53 78.88 -9.81
N THR A 369 -120.76 77.59 -9.52
CA THR A 369 -122.11 77.10 -9.19
C THR A 369 -122.57 77.46 -7.77
N ALA A 370 -121.66 77.53 -6.79
CA ALA A 370 -121.97 78.00 -5.44
C ALA A 370 -122.36 79.49 -5.39
N THR A 371 -121.71 80.34 -6.18
CA THR A 371 -122.06 81.77 -6.30
C THR A 371 -123.43 81.99 -6.96
N LEU A 372 -123.80 81.17 -7.97
CA LEU A 372 -125.16 81.15 -8.53
C LEU A 372 -126.22 80.72 -7.50
N LEU A 373 -125.91 79.73 -6.63
CA LEU A 373 -126.80 79.32 -5.54
C LEU A 373 -126.99 80.40 -4.47
N GLY A 374 -125.96 81.22 -4.19
CA GLY A 374 -126.07 82.38 -3.30
C GLY A 374 -127.09 83.41 -3.76
N LEU A 375 -127.08 83.75 -5.06
CA LEU A 375 -128.03 84.68 -5.68
C LEU A 375 -129.48 84.18 -5.65
N LEU A 376 -129.70 82.86 -5.66
CA LEU A 376 -131.05 82.29 -5.54
C LEU A 376 -131.61 82.39 -4.12
N ARG A 377 -130.81 82.07 -3.08
CA ARG A 377 -131.24 82.20 -1.68
C ARG A 377 -131.65 83.63 -1.30
N GLN A 378 -130.87 84.61 -1.76
CA GLN A 378 -131.13 86.03 -1.48
C GLN A 378 -132.48 86.52 -2.05
N LYS A 379 -133.08 85.79 -2.99
CA LYS A 379 -134.39 86.05 -3.58
C LYS A 379 -135.54 85.30 -2.89
N GLU A 380 -135.22 84.26 -2.13
CA GLU A 380 -136.17 83.37 -1.46
C GLU A 380 -136.55 83.90 -0.07
N GLU A 381 -135.57 84.44 0.68
CA GLU A 381 -135.78 85.03 2.01
C GLU A 381 -136.77 86.21 1.97
N ALA A 382 -136.69 87.06 0.93
CA ALA A 382 -137.54 88.23 0.73
C ALA A 382 -139.04 87.93 0.53
N LEU A 383 -139.41 86.69 0.18
CA LEU A 383 -140.80 86.31 -0.15
C LEU A 383 -141.57 85.64 1.00
N SER A 384 -140.91 85.36 2.13
CA SER A 384 -141.51 84.66 3.27
C SER A 384 -142.13 85.57 4.33
N GLY A 385 -141.83 86.87 4.32
CA GLY A 385 -142.07 87.78 5.44
C GLY A 385 -143.51 88.30 5.63
N GLU A 386 -144.36 88.31 4.60
CA GLU A 386 -145.62 89.10 4.65
C GLU A 386 -146.91 88.31 5.01
N THR A 387 -146.93 86.98 4.94
CA THR A 387 -148.21 86.26 4.71
C THR A 387 -148.64 85.21 5.75
N ALA A 388 -147.98 85.11 6.91
CA ALA A 388 -148.29 84.09 7.93
C ALA A 388 -149.17 84.53 9.12
N SER A 389 -149.15 85.81 9.53
CA SER A 389 -149.61 86.22 10.88
C SER A 389 -150.96 86.97 10.94
N ALA A 390 -151.79 86.91 9.89
CA ALA A 390 -152.97 87.79 9.76
C ALA A 390 -154.34 87.08 9.67
N ARG A 391 -154.40 85.75 9.52
CA ARG A 391 -155.67 85.03 9.23
C ARG A 391 -155.72 83.59 9.77
N SER A 392 -156.17 83.44 11.02
CA SER A 392 -156.88 82.22 11.47
C SER A 392 -158.24 82.59 12.07
N GLU A 393 -158.26 83.37 13.15
CA GLU A 393 -159.46 83.91 13.79
C GLU A 393 -159.36 85.45 13.93
N ALA A 394 -160.10 86.29 13.21
CA ALA A 394 -161.26 86.02 12.36
C ALA A 394 -162.39 85.24 13.07
N ALA A 395 -162.49 85.43 14.39
CA ALA A 395 -163.71 85.14 15.12
C ALA A 395 -164.86 85.95 14.50
N VAL A 396 -165.75 85.22 13.82
CA VAL A 396 -167.19 85.34 13.97
C VAL A 396 -167.76 86.77 13.86
N ALA A 397 -168.22 87.07 12.64
CA ALA A 397 -169.56 87.59 12.42
C ALA A 397 -170.01 88.81 13.25
N ALA A 398 -169.18 89.85 13.29
CA ALA A 398 -169.63 91.20 13.57
C ALA A 398 -170.15 91.97 12.33
N ARG A 399 -170.37 91.30 11.16
CA ARG A 399 -171.66 91.36 10.38
C ARG A 399 -171.73 90.77 8.96
N GLU A 400 -170.65 90.33 8.29
CA GLU A 400 -170.71 89.84 6.89
C GLU A 400 -170.02 88.46 6.73
N ALA A 401 -170.48 87.35 7.31
CA ALA A 401 -171.84 86.76 7.33
C ALA A 401 -172.34 86.24 5.98
N GLU A 402 -173.07 85.12 6.07
CA GLU A 402 -174.04 84.56 5.11
C GLU A 402 -173.95 85.02 3.63
N ARG A 403 -173.32 84.20 2.76
CA ARG A 403 -173.86 84.11 1.38
C ARG A 403 -173.59 82.85 0.57
N TRP A 404 -172.34 82.45 0.28
CA TRP A 404 -172.09 81.69 -0.97
C TRP A 404 -171.45 80.30 -0.96
N LYS A 405 -171.11 79.66 0.18
CA LYS A 405 -170.70 78.24 0.18
C LYS A 405 -171.34 77.34 1.22
N ALA A 406 -172.64 77.13 1.03
CA ALA A 406 -173.36 75.95 1.52
C ALA A 406 -173.53 74.84 0.43
N LEU A 407 -172.76 74.84 -0.69
CA LEU A 407 -173.00 74.01 -1.92
C LEU A 407 -171.66 73.51 -2.70
N TRP A 408 -171.11 72.22 -2.59
CA TRP A 408 -170.09 71.32 -3.44
C TRP A 408 -168.37 71.17 -3.23
N SER A 409 -167.39 70.03 -3.36
CA SER A 409 -165.71 69.76 -3.24
C SER A 409 -164.74 68.28 -3.35
N ALA A 410 -163.36 67.70 -3.31
CA ALA A 410 -161.67 67.70 -3.53
C ALA A 410 -160.47 66.38 -3.27
N ALA A 411 -159.03 66.14 -3.67
CA ALA A 411 -157.79 65.01 -3.30
C ALA A 411 -156.14 64.65 -3.93
N LYS A 412 -154.95 63.87 -3.41
CA LYS A 412 -153.47 63.24 -4.00
C LYS A 412 -152.08 62.37 -3.28
N LYS A 413 -150.76 61.85 -3.82
CA LYS A 413 -149.43 60.90 -3.31
C LYS A 413 -147.76 60.66 -3.91
N SER A 414 -146.60 59.80 -3.47
CA SER A 414 -144.98 59.51 -3.95
C SER A 414 -143.73 58.33 -3.46
N LEU A 415 -142.30 58.08 -3.88
CA LEU A 415 -141.03 56.98 -3.58
C LEU A 415 -139.31 57.06 -4.03
N SER A 416 -137.97 56.35 -4.03
CA SER A 416 -136.80 55.16 -3.65
C SER A 416 -135.09 55.17 -4.14
N ALA A 417 -133.74 54.46 -4.10
CA ALA A 417 -132.58 53.32 -3.63
C ALA A 417 -130.84 53.32 -4.11
N LEU A 418 -129.50 52.61 -4.09
CA LEU A 418 -128.32 51.44 -3.71
C LEU A 418 -126.56 51.56 -4.05
N THR A 419 -125.21 50.87 -4.02
CA THR A 419 -124.03 49.72 -3.57
C THR A 419 -122.37 49.56 -4.22
N VAL A 420 -121.00 48.87 -4.11
CA VAL A 420 -119.69 48.02 -3.41
C VAL A 420 -118.12 47.67 -4.18
N GLU A 421 -116.76 47.02 -4.03
CA GLU A 421 -115.39 46.38 -3.23
C GLU A 421 -113.86 45.68 -3.88
N PRO A 422 -112.48 45.44 -3.35
CA PRO A 422 -110.96 44.89 -3.90
C PRO A 422 -109.46 44.27 -3.11
N ARG A 423 -108.16 43.65 -3.56
CA ARG A 423 -106.59 43.28 -2.91
C ARG A 423 -105.16 42.34 -3.48
N ILE A 424 -103.68 42.28 -3.12
CA ILE A 424 -102.27 41.34 -3.51
C ILE A 424 -100.62 41.18 -2.80
N SER A 425 -99.37 40.42 -3.19
CA SER A 425 -97.79 40.11 -2.57
C SER A 425 -96.24 39.45 -3.22
N GLU A 426 -94.90 39.10 -2.62
CA GLU A 426 -93.30 38.67 -3.13
C GLU A 426 -91.86 37.82 -2.43
N PHE A 427 -90.39 37.74 -2.80
CA PHE A 427 -89.00 36.73 -2.55
C PHE A 427 -87.25 37.06 -2.35
N THR A 428 -85.83 36.47 -2.35
CA THR A 428 -84.59 35.27 -2.37
C THR A 428 -82.81 35.42 -2.13
N GLN A 429 -81.64 34.47 -1.97
CA GLN A 429 -79.91 34.54 -1.87
C GLN A 429 -78.57 33.33 -1.80
N VAL A 430 -77.07 33.43 -1.60
CA VAL A 430 -75.63 32.48 -1.79
C VAL A 430 -74.01 32.61 -1.02
N ALA A 431 -72.58 32.08 -0.94
CA ALA A 431 -71.26 31.01 -1.16
C ALA A 431 -69.57 31.03 -0.49
N ARG A 432 -68.26 30.37 -0.85
CA ARG A 432 -66.64 30.28 -0.21
C ARG A 432 -65.05 29.77 -0.87
N VAL A 433 -63.59 29.82 -0.40
CA VAL A 433 -62.02 29.10 -0.66
C VAL A 433 -60.35 29.31 0.03
N GLY A 434 -58.94 29.15 -0.49
CA GLY A 434 -57.31 29.47 0.00
C GLY A 434 -55.64 29.06 -0.56
N GLY A 435 -54.26 29.56 -0.23
CA GLY A 435 -52.65 29.43 -0.82
C GLY A 435 -50.92 29.61 -0.31
N PHE A 436 -49.72 30.40 -0.77
CA PHE A 436 -48.01 30.21 -0.92
C PHE A 436 -46.51 31.17 -0.63
N ILE A 437 -45.05 30.92 -0.94
CA ILE A 437 -43.52 31.68 -0.70
C ILE A 437 -41.93 31.46 -1.48
N ILE A 438 -40.56 32.07 -1.26
CA ILE A 438 -38.94 31.86 -1.81
C ILE A 438 -37.40 32.75 -1.55
N GLY A 439 -35.96 32.39 -1.81
CA GLY A 439 -34.49 33.21 -2.02
C GLY A 439 -32.75 32.88 -1.75
N ARG A 440 -31.47 33.45 -2.29
CA ARG A 440 -29.80 33.43 -1.96
C ARG A 440 -28.82 34.75 -2.08
N ASP A 441 -27.98 35.18 -1.04
CA ASP A 441 -26.86 36.23 -1.03
C ASP A 441 -25.69 35.96 0.03
N ARG A 442 -24.93 36.94 0.59
CA ARG A 442 -23.90 36.82 1.68
C ARG A 442 -24.50 36.49 3.07
N GLN A 443 -25.80 36.22 3.14
CA GLN A 443 -26.38 35.43 4.23
C GLN A 443 -25.97 33.96 4.04
N ILE A 444 -25.44 33.32 5.08
CA ILE A 444 -25.32 31.86 5.10
C ILE A 444 -26.74 31.30 5.23
N GLN A 445 -27.36 30.95 4.09
CA GLN A 445 -28.69 30.33 4.04
C GLN A 445 -28.77 29.18 5.05
N GLY A 446 -29.70 29.29 6.00
CA GLY A 446 -29.94 28.28 7.04
C GLY A 446 -29.70 28.74 8.48
N LEU A 447 -29.00 29.87 8.70
CA LEU A 447 -28.94 30.52 10.01
C LEU A 447 -29.83 31.78 10.03
N PRO A 448 -30.89 31.85 10.87
CA PRO A 448 -31.66 33.09 11.04
C PRO A 448 -30.77 34.23 11.55
N ASP A 449 -30.95 35.44 11.01
CA ASP A 449 -29.98 36.55 11.14
C ASP A 449 -29.62 36.92 12.58
N GLY A 450 -30.56 36.74 13.53
CA GLY A 450 -30.35 37.03 14.95
C GLY A 450 -29.28 36.18 15.66
N PHE A 451 -28.77 35.11 15.05
CA PHE A 451 -27.79 34.20 15.68
C PHE A 451 -26.31 34.48 15.34
N GLY A 452 -26.03 35.45 14.46
CA GLY A 452 -24.65 35.80 14.06
C GLY A 452 -23.66 36.01 15.22
N PRO A 453 -23.99 36.80 16.27
CA PRO A 453 -23.07 37.03 17.39
C PRO A 453 -22.70 35.78 18.19
N LEU A 454 -23.60 34.78 18.29
CA LEU A 454 -23.28 33.50 18.94
C LEU A 454 -22.24 32.72 18.12
N ARG A 455 -22.35 32.78 16.80
CA ARG A 455 -21.42 32.11 15.88
C ARG A 455 -20.01 32.71 16.00
N GLU A 456 -19.90 34.03 16.03
CA GLU A 456 -18.61 34.73 16.24
C GLU A 456 -17.99 34.46 17.61
N TYR A 457 -18.79 34.24 18.65
CA TYR A 457 -18.29 33.77 19.94
C TYR A 457 -17.74 32.34 19.83
N CYS A 458 -18.53 31.42 19.29
CA CYS A 458 -18.14 30.02 19.17
C CYS A 458 -16.88 29.81 18.31
N ASP A 459 -16.77 30.53 17.19
CA ASP A 459 -15.63 30.41 16.28
C ASP A 459 -14.31 30.81 16.95
N ARG A 460 -14.35 31.81 17.85
CA ARG A 460 -13.21 32.22 18.69
C ARG A 460 -12.89 31.21 19.81
N HIS A 461 -13.90 30.79 20.58
CA HIS A 461 -13.67 30.06 21.84
C HIS A 461 -13.61 28.52 21.69
N PHE A 462 -14.24 27.93 20.66
CA PHE A 462 -14.24 26.48 20.42
C PHE A 462 -13.38 26.08 19.19
N SER A 463 -12.68 27.03 18.59
CA SER A 463 -12.02 26.89 17.27
C SER A 463 -13.00 26.37 16.21
N ALA A 464 -14.22 26.90 16.23
CA ALA A 464 -15.35 26.35 15.48
C ALA A 464 -15.49 26.89 14.05
N ALA A 465 -14.57 27.74 13.56
CA ALA A 465 -14.66 28.45 12.26
C ALA A 465 -14.83 27.57 10.99
N ARG A 466 -14.75 26.24 11.12
CA ARG A 466 -15.05 25.26 10.05
C ARG A 466 -16.05 24.16 10.47
N ALA A 467 -16.68 24.31 11.64
CA ALA A 467 -17.78 23.47 12.10
C ALA A 467 -19.10 23.89 11.43
N CYS A 468 -19.89 22.90 11.04
CA CYS A 468 -21.23 23.11 10.48
C CYS A 468 -22.21 23.39 11.62
N ILE A 469 -23.13 24.36 11.44
CA ILE A 469 -24.31 24.42 12.30
C ILE A 469 -25.27 23.32 11.84
N VAL A 470 -25.67 22.46 12.76
CA VAL A 470 -26.73 21.47 12.59
C VAL A 470 -27.79 21.70 13.68
N LEU A 471 -28.98 21.14 13.50
CA LEU A 471 -29.95 21.04 14.58
C LEU A 471 -29.68 19.73 15.36
N GLY A 472 -29.57 19.84 16.69
CA GLY A 472 -29.31 18.72 17.58
C GLY A 472 -30.50 17.75 17.69
N GLY A 473 -30.26 16.60 18.32
CA GLY A 473 -31.32 15.63 18.64
C GLY A 473 -32.37 16.20 19.61
N ASN A 474 -33.59 15.67 19.56
CA ASN A 474 -34.72 16.16 20.34
C ASN A 474 -34.48 16.01 21.86
N LEU A 475 -34.55 17.12 22.60
CA LEU A 475 -34.41 17.15 24.06
C LEU A 475 -35.60 16.52 24.81
N ALA A 476 -36.76 16.35 24.18
CA ALA A 476 -37.90 15.67 24.80
C ALA A 476 -37.70 14.14 24.89
N GLU A 477 -36.78 13.57 24.08
CA GLU A 477 -36.48 12.13 24.02
C GLU A 477 -35.31 11.73 24.93
N VAL A 478 -34.60 12.68 25.55
CA VAL A 478 -33.43 12.41 26.40
C VAL A 478 -33.50 13.12 27.76
N PRO A 479 -32.93 12.55 28.85
CA PRO A 479 -32.93 13.21 30.16
C PRO A 479 -32.24 14.58 30.13
N TYR A 480 -31.12 14.71 29.43
CA TYR A 480 -30.46 15.96 29.09
C TYR A 480 -29.48 15.72 27.95
N ARG A 481 -29.00 16.80 27.33
CA ARG A 481 -27.88 16.79 26.39
C ARG A 481 -26.73 17.58 27.00
N GLU A 482 -25.58 16.94 27.16
CA GLU A 482 -24.41 17.47 27.86
C GLU A 482 -23.32 17.90 26.87
N TYR A 483 -22.68 19.03 27.16
CA TYR A 483 -21.58 19.58 26.38
C TYR A 483 -20.41 19.93 27.31
N VAL A 484 -19.26 19.30 27.08
CA VAL A 484 -18.01 19.58 27.81
C VAL A 484 -17.37 20.84 27.25
N ILE A 485 -17.12 21.84 28.09
CA ILE A 485 -16.60 23.15 27.68
C ILE A 485 -15.07 23.14 27.80
N PRO A 486 -14.30 23.22 26.69
CA PRO A 486 -12.87 22.91 26.67
C PRO A 486 -11.97 24.06 27.15
N PHE A 487 -12.51 25.02 27.92
CA PHE A 487 -11.80 26.17 28.47
C PHE A 487 -12.36 26.57 29.84
N SER A 488 -11.56 27.24 30.66
CA SER A 488 -11.98 27.81 31.94
C SER A 488 -12.67 29.16 31.77
N LEU A 489 -13.50 29.56 32.73
CA LEU A 489 -14.12 30.90 32.81
C LEU A 489 -13.97 31.49 34.20
N ASP A 490 -13.32 32.66 34.29
CA ASP A 490 -13.09 33.35 35.57
C ASP A 490 -14.39 33.86 36.19
N ARG A 491 -15.40 34.19 35.36
CA ARG A 491 -16.75 34.59 35.76
C ARG A 491 -17.78 34.17 34.72
N LEU A 492 -18.98 33.81 35.17
CA LEU A 492 -20.15 33.52 34.34
C LEU A 492 -21.41 34.15 34.94
N SER A 493 -22.05 35.05 34.20
CA SER A 493 -23.24 35.80 34.60
C SER A 493 -24.48 35.48 33.75
N ALA A 494 -24.32 35.10 32.48
CA ALA A 494 -25.40 34.66 31.61
C ALA A 494 -24.93 33.62 30.56
N VAL A 495 -25.85 32.74 30.19
CA VAL A 495 -25.68 31.79 29.09
C VAL A 495 -26.71 32.09 28.01
N SER A 496 -26.25 32.34 26.79
CA SER A 496 -27.09 32.70 25.66
C SER A 496 -26.86 31.72 24.51
N PHE A 497 -27.89 30.97 24.11
CA PHE A 497 -27.75 29.94 23.07
C PHE A 497 -28.95 29.86 22.14
N ALA A 498 -28.73 29.21 20.99
CA ALA A 498 -29.75 28.99 19.98
C ALA A 498 -30.46 27.65 20.21
N ILE A 499 -31.77 27.71 20.48
CA ILE A 499 -32.64 26.54 20.64
C ILE A 499 -33.99 26.81 19.97
N ARG A 500 -34.58 25.78 19.36
CA ARG A 500 -35.85 25.90 18.64
C ARG A 500 -36.86 24.86 19.15
N PRO A 501 -37.98 25.27 19.76
CA PRO A 501 -39.20 24.46 19.73
C PRO A 501 -39.70 24.42 18.29
N MET A 502 -39.91 23.21 17.75
CA MET A 502 -40.24 23.02 16.34
C MET A 502 -41.70 23.39 15.99
N ILE A 503 -42.53 23.70 16.99
CA ILE A 503 -43.92 24.14 16.84
C ILE A 503 -44.12 25.37 17.76
N PRO A 504 -44.75 26.47 17.27
CA PRO A 504 -45.15 27.60 18.10
C PRO A 504 -46.03 27.21 19.29
N GLU A 505 -46.08 28.06 20.32
CA GLU A 505 -46.99 27.93 21.48
C GLU A 505 -46.87 26.63 22.30
N SER A 506 -45.83 25.82 22.03
CA SER A 506 -45.54 24.56 22.73
C SER A 506 -45.39 24.76 24.24
N SER A 507 -46.17 24.01 25.02
CA SER A 507 -46.12 23.99 26.48
C SER A 507 -44.98 23.13 27.02
N GLY A 508 -44.60 23.36 28.28
CA GLY A 508 -43.53 22.66 28.99
C GLY A 508 -42.36 23.57 29.37
N VAL A 509 -41.29 22.98 29.91
CA VAL A 509 -40.17 23.71 30.52
C VAL A 509 -38.85 23.35 29.86
N LEU A 510 -38.09 24.37 29.49
CA LEU A 510 -36.68 24.24 29.12
C LEU A 510 -35.79 24.64 30.32
N GLY A 511 -34.69 23.93 30.54
CA GLY A 511 -33.69 24.36 31.52
C GLY A 511 -32.26 24.03 31.16
N ILE A 512 -31.35 24.61 31.95
CA ILE A 512 -29.91 24.36 31.88
C ILE A 512 -29.32 24.09 33.26
N GLU A 513 -28.27 23.29 33.29
CA GLU A 513 -27.41 23.08 34.46
C GLU A 513 -25.96 23.43 34.12
N ILE A 514 -25.29 24.12 35.03
CA ILE A 514 -23.85 24.37 35.00
C ILE A 514 -23.21 23.38 35.99
N VAL A 515 -22.32 22.52 35.50
CA VAL A 515 -21.77 21.39 36.25
C VAL A 515 -20.24 21.50 36.31
N SER A 516 -19.65 21.31 37.49
CA SER A 516 -18.20 21.39 37.69
C SER A 516 -17.45 20.28 36.94
N SER A 517 -16.14 20.46 36.77
CA SER A 517 -15.20 19.42 36.29
C SER A 517 -15.23 18.13 37.15
N ARG A 518 -15.86 18.18 38.34
CA ARG A 518 -16.00 17.09 39.31
C ARG A 518 -17.43 16.52 39.36
N SER A 519 -18.27 16.88 38.39
CA SER A 519 -19.69 16.45 38.25
C SER A 519 -20.68 17.02 39.29
N GLU A 520 -20.33 18.11 39.98
CA GLU A 520 -21.24 18.78 40.94
C GLU A 520 -22.06 19.87 40.23
N ILE A 521 -23.38 19.91 40.44
CA ILE A 521 -24.25 20.95 39.83
C ILE A 521 -24.09 22.26 40.61
N LEU A 522 -23.54 23.29 39.96
CA LEU A 522 -23.24 24.60 40.54
C LEU A 522 -24.36 25.63 40.33
N ALA A 523 -25.14 25.50 39.26
CA ALA A 523 -26.33 26.31 39.01
C ALA A 523 -27.36 25.53 38.18
N HIS A 524 -28.65 25.79 38.44
CA HIS A 524 -29.79 25.18 37.77
C HIS A 524 -30.80 26.26 37.40
N LEU A 525 -31.15 26.40 36.11
CA LEU A 525 -32.08 27.43 35.63
C LEU A 525 -33.18 26.83 34.74
N ARG A 526 -34.36 27.46 34.74
CA ARG A 526 -35.56 27.00 34.01
C ARG A 526 -36.31 28.18 33.40
N ARG A 527 -36.97 27.97 32.26
CA ARG A 527 -37.89 28.90 31.59
C ARG A 527 -39.04 28.11 30.95
N GLU A 528 -40.23 28.69 30.92
CA GLU A 528 -41.35 28.12 30.18
C GLU A 528 -41.12 28.26 28.68
N LEU A 529 -41.42 27.20 27.92
CA LEU A 529 -41.14 27.12 26.48
C LEU A 529 -41.96 28.13 25.65
N THR A 530 -43.12 28.53 26.16
CA THR A 530 -43.96 29.62 25.66
C THR A 530 -43.28 31.01 25.74
N THR A 531 -42.31 31.19 26.64
CA THR A 531 -41.55 32.44 26.84
C THR A 531 -40.26 32.51 26.02
N ILE A 532 -40.03 31.54 25.15
CA ILE A 532 -38.81 31.40 24.35
C ILE A 532 -39.07 31.91 22.92
N PRO A 533 -38.27 32.86 22.40
CA PRO A 533 -38.49 33.40 21.07
C PRO A 533 -38.23 32.33 20.00
N LEU A 534 -39.22 32.07 19.16
CA LEU A 534 -39.15 31.07 18.07
C LEU A 534 -38.02 31.36 17.08
N GLU A 535 -37.70 32.65 16.87
CA GLU A 535 -36.58 33.12 16.05
C GLU A 535 -35.79 34.18 16.83
N GLY A 536 -34.96 33.74 17.77
CA GLY A 536 -34.08 34.61 18.55
C GLY A 536 -33.16 33.86 19.53
N VAL A 537 -32.16 34.56 20.05
CA VAL A 537 -31.24 34.03 21.07
C VAL A 537 -31.99 33.80 22.39
N THR A 538 -31.86 32.61 22.97
CA THR A 538 -32.44 32.29 24.28
C THR A 538 -31.41 32.49 25.37
N GLU A 539 -31.65 33.46 26.25
CA GLU A 539 -30.77 33.83 27.36
C GLU A 539 -31.29 33.31 28.72
N PHE A 540 -30.36 32.80 29.51
CA PHE A 540 -30.52 32.43 30.91
C PHE A 540 -29.50 33.22 31.75
N ARG A 541 -29.96 34.23 32.50
CA ARG A 541 -29.10 35.00 33.44
C ARG A 541 -29.02 34.30 34.79
N LEU A 542 -27.83 34.19 35.36
CA LEU A 542 -27.61 33.65 36.70
C LEU A 542 -27.92 34.74 37.75
N PRO A 543 -28.74 34.47 38.79
CA PRO A 543 -29.04 35.45 39.84
C PRO A 543 -27.81 35.90 40.63
N ILE A 544 -26.81 35.01 40.76
CA ILE A 544 -25.50 35.28 41.33
C ILE A 544 -24.47 34.72 40.33
N PRO A 545 -23.54 35.52 39.80
CA PRO A 545 -22.52 35.04 38.88
C PRO A 545 -21.59 34.00 39.53
N LEU A 546 -21.36 32.89 38.84
CA LEU A 546 -20.33 31.92 39.22
C LEU A 546 -18.94 32.45 38.86
N THR A 547 -17.90 31.99 39.56
CA THR A 547 -16.50 32.40 39.33
C THR A 547 -15.54 31.22 39.44
N GLY A 548 -14.47 31.22 38.63
CA GLY A 548 -13.41 30.22 38.69
C GLY A 548 -13.79 28.84 38.16
N LEU A 549 -14.56 28.77 37.07
CA LEU A 549 -14.90 27.49 36.42
C LEU A 549 -13.66 26.87 35.75
N GLU A 550 -13.16 25.77 36.30
CA GLU A 550 -12.04 24.99 35.75
C GLU A 550 -12.35 24.39 34.37
N LYS A 551 -11.33 24.19 33.54
CA LYS A 551 -11.42 23.60 32.20
C LYS A 551 -12.14 22.24 32.21
N ASN A 552 -12.95 21.97 31.20
CA ASN A 552 -13.81 20.78 31.06
C ASN A 552 -14.98 20.71 32.06
N TRP A 553 -15.44 21.86 32.57
CA TRP A 553 -16.79 21.99 33.14
C TRP A 553 -17.86 21.71 32.07
N CYS A 554 -19.08 21.35 32.48
CA CYS A 554 -20.13 20.92 31.57
C CYS A 554 -21.37 21.84 31.60
N LEU A 555 -21.95 22.09 30.42
CA LEU A 555 -23.29 22.64 30.26
C LEU A 555 -24.24 21.49 29.91
N ARG A 556 -25.31 21.29 30.70
CA ARG A 556 -26.42 20.40 30.33
C ARG A 556 -27.62 21.23 29.93
N VAL A 557 -28.33 20.80 28.89
CA VAL A 557 -29.60 21.38 28.44
C VAL A 557 -30.67 20.30 28.43
N PHE A 558 -31.86 20.58 28.94
CA PHE A 558 -32.95 19.60 29.03
C PHE A 558 -34.32 20.23 28.77
N ALA A 559 -35.24 19.44 28.23
CA ALA A 559 -36.67 19.77 28.15
C ALA A 559 -37.47 18.84 29.07
N ARG A 560 -38.57 19.33 29.65
CA ARG A 560 -39.51 18.54 30.46
C ARG A 560 -40.95 18.93 30.15
N ASP A 561 -41.81 17.92 30.15
CA ASP A 561 -43.25 18.06 29.97
C ASP A 561 -43.64 18.73 28.63
N VAL A 562 -42.78 18.56 27.62
CA VAL A 562 -42.97 19.08 26.26
C VAL A 562 -43.45 17.95 25.33
N ALA A 563 -44.59 18.15 24.67
CA ALA A 563 -45.17 17.17 23.74
C ALA A 563 -44.64 17.29 22.28
N THR A 564 -43.74 18.24 22.03
CA THR A 564 -43.24 18.62 20.69
C THR A 564 -41.71 18.56 20.66
N PRO A 565 -41.07 18.34 19.49
CA PRO A 565 -39.61 18.34 19.41
C PRO A 565 -38.98 19.69 19.75
N VAL A 566 -37.96 19.68 20.60
CA VAL A 566 -37.16 20.86 20.97
C VAL A 566 -35.69 20.52 20.79
N SER A 567 -34.98 21.29 19.97
CA SER A 567 -33.58 21.00 19.63
C SER A 567 -32.67 22.22 19.76
N VAL A 568 -31.48 21.99 20.31
CA VAL A 568 -30.39 22.97 20.39
C VAL A 568 -29.66 23.01 19.05
N TYR A 569 -29.30 24.20 18.55
CA TYR A 569 -28.40 24.28 17.41
C TYR A 569 -26.97 23.95 17.85
N GLU A 570 -26.31 23.04 17.15
CA GLU A 570 -24.97 22.54 17.47
C GLU A 570 -23.96 22.84 16.37
N LEU A 571 -22.74 23.14 16.78
CA LEU A 571 -21.56 23.23 15.94
C LEU A 571 -20.87 21.88 15.92
N VAL A 572 -21.07 21.13 14.84
CA VAL A 572 -20.45 19.82 14.62
C VAL A 572 -19.19 19.96 13.79
N ARG A 573 -18.07 19.54 14.36
CA ARG A 573 -16.77 19.43 13.68
C ARG A 573 -16.47 17.97 13.39
N ALA A 574 -16.74 17.55 12.15
CA ALA A 574 -16.46 16.19 11.68
C ALA A 574 -14.96 15.86 11.81
N ALA A 575 -14.64 14.73 12.43
CA ALA A 575 -13.26 14.30 12.64
C ALA A 575 -12.72 13.60 11.39
N LEU A 576 -11.77 14.24 10.71
CA LEU A 576 -11.16 13.74 9.47
C LEU A 576 -10.12 12.64 9.76
N ILE A 577 -10.64 11.43 10.04
CA ILE A 577 -9.96 10.15 10.30
C ILE A 577 -9.49 9.97 11.77
N ARG A 578 -9.99 8.88 12.40
CA ARG A 578 -9.60 8.35 13.73
C ARG A 578 -9.66 9.32 14.94
N GLY A 579 -10.62 10.24 14.93
CA GLY A 579 -11.12 10.91 16.15
C GLY A 579 -12.64 10.78 16.26
N THR A 580 -13.20 10.98 17.46
CA THR A 580 -14.65 11.16 17.61
C THR A 580 -15.08 12.54 17.12
N THR A 581 -16.20 12.60 16.41
CA THR A 581 -16.84 13.87 16.03
C THR A 581 -17.17 14.68 17.28
N GLN A 582 -16.69 15.92 17.33
CA GLN A 582 -16.97 16.83 18.45
C GLN A 582 -18.16 17.72 18.08
N SER A 583 -19.20 17.71 18.92
CA SER A 583 -20.28 18.69 18.89
C SER A 583 -20.21 19.60 20.11
N PHE A 584 -20.48 20.89 19.88
CA PHE A 584 -20.61 21.92 20.89
C PHE A 584 -21.91 22.70 20.61
N PRO A 585 -22.57 23.30 21.60
CA PRO A 585 -23.78 24.07 21.35
C PRO A 585 -23.42 25.41 20.70
N LEU A 586 -24.34 26.00 19.92
CA LEU A 586 -24.21 27.37 19.42
C LEU A 586 -24.55 28.34 20.57
N VAL A 587 -23.52 28.76 21.32
CA VAL A 587 -23.62 29.44 22.62
C VAL A 587 -22.62 30.59 22.76
N SER A 588 -22.98 31.59 23.56
CA SER A 588 -22.04 32.54 24.17
C SER A 588 -22.20 32.55 25.69
N PHE A 589 -21.07 32.65 26.40
CA PHE A 589 -21.01 32.78 27.85
C PHE A 589 -20.50 34.17 28.22
N ASN A 590 -21.27 34.89 29.05
CA ASN A 590 -21.09 36.31 29.38
C ASN A 590 -20.99 36.56 30.89
#